data_AF-A0A150TGU3-F1
#
_entry.id   AF-A0A150TGU3-F1
#
_cell.length_a   1.000
_cell.length_b   1.000
_cell.length_c   1.000
_cell.angle_alpha   90.00
_cell.angle_beta   90.00
_cell.angle_gamma   90.00
#
_symmetry.space_group_name_H-M   'P 1'
#
loop_
_entity.id
_entity.type
_entity.pdbx_description
1 polymer ?
#
loop_
_entity_poly.entity_id
_entity_poly.type
_entity_poly.pdbx_seq_one_letter_code
_entity_poly.pdbx_strand_id
1 'polypeptide(L)'
;GEERPLDAEPFPAEPSKQPTAAEWKAAPRVRLSRAGPAAAGCRAYRTREWLRIRCPELTVSAIALLGGKTEGVAFWIDPPRGGSELPRGGEVMFPIRRGDRRVIQILTFGPGYDGPFTLLPAIVVQEQWLDDEPAPTVTAS
;
A
#
# COMPACT_ATOMS: atom_id res chain seq x y z
N GLY A 1 0.16 -16.88 8.72
CA GLY A 1 1.26 -17.22 7.81
C GLY A 1 2.46 -16.38 8.19
N GLU A 2 3.64 -16.99 8.15
CA GLU A 2 4.94 -16.34 8.39
C GLU A 2 5.17 -15.23 7.34
N GLU A 3 5.77 -14.11 7.76
CA GLU A 3 6.14 -13.01 6.86
C GLU A 3 7.51 -13.25 6.25
N ARG A 4 7.59 -13.15 4.93
CA ARG A 4 8.84 -13.33 4.17
C ARG A 4 9.47 -11.98 3.83
N PRO A 5 10.77 -11.91 3.53
CA PRO A 5 11.38 -10.72 2.93
C PRO A 5 10.64 -10.30 1.63
N LEU A 6 10.63 -9.00 1.33
CA LEU A 6 9.98 -8.45 0.13
C LEU A 6 10.56 -9.06 -1.16
N ASP A 7 11.85 -9.37 -1.16
CA ASP A 7 12.66 -9.90 -2.26
C ASP A 7 12.87 -11.43 -2.18
N ALA A 8 12.10 -12.13 -1.34
CA ALA A 8 12.22 -13.59 -1.18
C ALA A 8 11.99 -14.38 -2.50
N GLU A 9 11.21 -13.81 -3.42
CA GLU A 9 11.07 -14.30 -4.79
C GLU A 9 11.68 -13.26 -5.75
N PRO A 10 12.33 -13.66 -6.86
CA PRO A 10 12.85 -12.70 -7.82
C PRO A 10 11.72 -11.87 -8.42
N PHE A 11 11.99 -10.60 -8.71
CA PHE A 11 11.07 -9.77 -9.50
C PHE A 11 11.21 -10.16 -10.98
N PRO A 12 10.10 -10.27 -11.72
CA PRO A 12 10.16 -10.58 -13.14
C PRO A 12 10.85 -9.44 -13.91
N ALA A 13 11.64 -9.79 -14.93
CA ALA A 13 12.27 -8.80 -15.81
C ALA A 13 11.25 -8.06 -16.69
N GLU A 14 10.21 -8.78 -17.12
CA GLU A 14 9.14 -8.24 -17.97
C GLU A 14 7.88 -7.89 -17.17
N PRO A 15 7.17 -6.81 -17.55
CA PRO A 15 5.88 -6.47 -16.97
C PRO A 15 4.88 -7.62 -17.03
N SER A 16 4.22 -7.83 -15.91
CA SER A 16 3.29 -8.92 -15.69
C SER A 16 1.87 -8.39 -15.50
N LYS A 17 0.85 -9.19 -15.82
CA LYS A 17 -0.56 -8.77 -15.70
C LYS A 17 -0.93 -8.47 -14.25
N GLN A 18 -1.86 -7.54 -14.03
CA GLN A 18 -2.40 -7.30 -12.70
C GLN A 18 -2.94 -8.61 -12.08
N PRO A 19 -2.65 -8.89 -10.79
CA PRO A 19 -3.10 -10.11 -10.16
C PRO A 19 -4.61 -10.13 -10.00
N THR A 20 -5.18 -11.31 -10.22
CA THR A 20 -6.57 -11.64 -9.99
C THR A 20 -6.89 -11.71 -8.49
N ALA A 21 -8.18 -11.72 -8.14
CA ALA A 21 -8.61 -11.91 -6.76
C ALA A 21 -8.13 -13.25 -6.17
N ALA A 22 -8.05 -14.31 -6.98
CA ALA A 22 -7.56 -15.61 -6.57
C ALA A 22 -6.05 -15.58 -6.26
N GLU A 23 -5.25 -14.93 -7.12
CA GLU A 23 -3.82 -14.73 -6.87
C GLU A 23 -3.60 -13.90 -5.60
N TRP A 24 -4.36 -12.83 -5.39
CA TRP A 24 -4.26 -12.03 -4.17
C TRP A 24 -4.64 -12.78 -2.90
N LYS A 25 -5.58 -13.73 -3.00
CA LYS A 25 -5.93 -14.60 -1.87
C LYS A 25 -4.81 -15.57 -1.52
N ALA A 26 -4.05 -16.03 -2.53
CA ALA A 26 -2.93 -16.93 -2.37
C ALA A 26 -1.59 -16.23 -2.09
N ALA A 27 -1.50 -14.92 -2.33
CA ALA A 27 -0.27 -14.15 -2.23
C ALA A 27 0.36 -14.24 -0.82
N PRO A 28 1.65 -14.58 -0.70
CA PRO A 28 2.34 -14.62 0.58
C PRO A 28 2.40 -13.23 1.21
N ARG A 29 2.41 -13.21 2.56
CA ARG A 29 2.72 -11.99 3.31
C ARG A 29 4.21 -11.70 3.20
N VAL A 30 4.52 -10.43 2.96
CA VAL A 30 5.89 -9.93 2.92
C VAL A 30 6.10 -8.84 3.97
N ARG A 31 7.34 -8.69 4.40
CA ARG A 31 7.79 -7.58 5.25
C ARG A 31 8.24 -6.43 4.37
N LEU A 32 7.75 -5.21 4.66
CA LEU A 32 8.27 -3.99 4.05
C LEU A 32 9.69 -3.71 4.56
N SER A 33 10.48 -2.93 3.81
CA SER A 33 11.83 -2.53 4.22
C SER A 33 11.81 -1.76 5.54
N ARG A 34 10.76 -0.96 5.77
CA ARG A 34 10.48 -0.29 7.04
C ARG A 34 8.98 -0.08 7.24
N ALA A 35 8.48 -0.36 8.43
CA ALA A 35 7.13 0.00 8.85
C ALA A 35 7.18 0.79 10.16
N GLY A 36 6.56 1.97 10.18
CA GLY A 36 6.42 2.81 11.37
C GLY A 36 5.19 2.42 12.22
N PRO A 37 5.04 2.99 13.42
CA PRO A 37 3.93 2.68 14.32
C PRO A 37 2.54 2.90 13.69
N ALA A 38 2.37 3.92 12.86
CA ALA A 38 1.10 4.19 12.17
C ALA A 38 0.69 3.06 11.22
N ALA A 39 1.66 2.31 10.67
CA ALA A 39 1.43 1.19 9.77
C ALA A 39 1.39 -0.18 10.47
N ALA A 40 1.44 -0.25 11.81
CA ALA A 40 1.52 -1.51 12.56
C ALA A 40 0.33 -2.46 12.31
N GLY A 41 -0.85 -1.91 12.00
CA GLY A 41 -2.06 -2.69 11.65
C GLY A 41 -2.11 -3.13 10.19
N CYS A 42 -1.19 -2.67 9.34
CA CYS A 42 -1.19 -2.96 7.91
C CYS A 42 -0.47 -4.28 7.60
N ARG A 43 -0.84 -4.89 6.47
CA ARG A 43 -0.26 -6.15 5.98
C ARG A 43 0.14 -5.95 4.52
N ALA A 44 1.35 -6.36 4.18
CA ALA A 44 1.83 -6.34 2.82
C ALA A 44 1.80 -7.76 2.22
N TYR A 45 1.41 -7.83 0.96
CA TYR A 45 1.32 -9.06 0.17
C TYR A 45 2.00 -8.82 -1.16
N ARG A 46 2.78 -9.79 -1.62
CA ARG A 46 3.42 -9.71 -2.93
C ARG A 46 3.10 -10.93 -3.76
N THR A 47 2.85 -10.71 -5.04
CA THR A 47 2.83 -11.76 -6.06
C THR A 47 3.45 -11.23 -7.34
N ARG A 48 4.48 -11.92 -7.86
CA ARG A 48 5.30 -11.44 -8.99
C ARG A 48 5.91 -10.06 -8.70
N GLU A 49 5.64 -9.04 -9.51
CA GLU A 49 6.07 -7.65 -9.25
C GLU A 49 5.08 -6.86 -8.40
N TRP A 50 3.87 -7.39 -8.16
CA TRP A 50 2.78 -6.62 -7.59
C TRP A 50 2.80 -6.65 -6.07
N LEU A 51 2.76 -5.47 -5.48
CA LEU A 51 2.61 -5.27 -4.04
C LEU A 51 1.19 -4.80 -3.74
N ARG A 52 0.61 -5.36 -2.69
CA ARG A 52 -0.62 -4.87 -2.05
C ARG A 52 -0.35 -4.59 -0.59
N ILE A 53 -0.62 -3.37 -0.13
CA ILE A 53 -0.60 -2.99 1.28
C ILE A 53 -2.04 -2.77 1.71
N ARG A 54 -2.52 -3.59 2.66
CA ARG A 54 -3.88 -3.54 3.20
C ARG A 54 -3.85 -3.15 4.67
N CYS A 55 -4.62 -2.14 5.04
CA CYS A 55 -4.74 -1.62 6.39
C CYS A 55 -6.19 -1.80 6.88
N PRO A 56 -6.60 -3.01 7.32
CA PRO A 56 -8.01 -3.36 7.51
C PRO A 56 -8.72 -2.60 8.65
N GLU A 57 -7.98 -2.18 9.68
CA GLU A 57 -8.56 -1.49 10.84
C GLU A 57 -8.34 0.03 10.81
N LEU A 58 -7.66 0.54 9.78
CA LEU A 58 -7.40 1.96 9.63
C LEU A 58 -8.67 2.66 9.12
N THR A 59 -9.06 3.76 9.74
CA THR A 59 -10.07 4.65 9.15
C THR A 59 -9.44 5.35 7.95
N VAL A 60 -9.98 5.12 6.75
CA VAL A 60 -9.43 5.67 5.51
C VAL A 60 -10.45 6.58 4.86
N SER A 61 -10.11 7.85 4.75
CA SER A 61 -10.95 8.87 4.12
C SER A 61 -10.63 9.02 2.63
N ALA A 62 -9.35 8.95 2.28
CA ALA A 62 -8.87 9.05 0.91
C ALA A 62 -7.49 8.40 0.75
N ILE A 63 -7.14 8.04 -0.49
CA ILE A 63 -5.81 7.57 -0.87
C ILE A 63 -5.39 8.38 -2.09
N ALA A 64 -4.19 8.96 -2.08
CA ALA A 64 -3.67 9.79 -3.15
C ALA A 64 -2.23 9.40 -3.52
N LEU A 65 -1.95 9.31 -4.81
CA LEU A 65 -0.58 9.26 -5.31
C LEU A 65 -0.06 10.70 -5.37
N LEU A 66 0.90 11.04 -4.52
CA LEU A 66 1.49 12.38 -4.43
C LEU A 66 2.60 12.60 -5.47
N GLY A 67 3.27 11.53 -5.90
CA GLY A 67 4.32 11.60 -6.90
C GLY A 67 4.75 10.23 -7.39
N GLY A 68 5.25 10.18 -8.63
CA GLY A 68 5.65 8.95 -9.29
C GLY A 68 4.74 8.52 -10.42
N LYS A 69 4.98 7.31 -10.91
CA LYS A 69 4.25 6.68 -12.01
C LYS A 69 2.86 6.23 -11.58
N THR A 70 1.83 6.60 -12.35
CA THR A 70 0.43 6.20 -12.12
C THR A 70 0.10 4.81 -12.65
N GLU A 71 0.95 4.27 -13.53
CA GLU A 71 0.70 3.03 -14.25
C GLU A 71 0.54 1.85 -13.28
N GLY A 72 -0.62 1.19 -13.36
CA GLY A 72 -0.94 0.04 -12.53
C GLY A 72 -1.25 0.35 -11.07
N VAL A 73 -1.26 1.62 -10.66
CA VAL A 73 -1.67 2.00 -9.30
C VAL A 73 -3.20 1.86 -9.18
N ALA A 74 -3.64 1.10 -8.19
CA ALA A 74 -5.03 0.95 -7.83
C ALA A 74 -5.19 1.11 -6.32
N PHE A 75 -6.35 1.60 -5.89
CA PHE A 75 -6.69 1.73 -4.48
C PHE A 75 -8.13 1.27 -4.25
N TRP A 76 -8.39 0.79 -3.05
CA TRP A 76 -9.71 0.41 -2.58
C TRP A 76 -9.89 0.90 -1.15
N ILE A 77 -11.03 1.52 -0.87
CA ILE A 77 -11.45 1.90 0.48
C ILE A 77 -12.65 1.03 0.79
N ASP A 78 -12.58 0.29 1.90
CA ASP A 78 -13.66 -0.61 2.29
C ASP A 78 -14.92 0.23 2.59
N PRO A 79 -16.09 -0.11 2.03
CA PRO A 79 -17.30 0.65 2.25
C PRO A 79 -17.72 0.60 3.74
N PRO A 80 -18.41 1.65 4.24
CA PRO A 80 -19.00 1.62 5.57
C PRO A 80 -19.87 0.38 5.79
N ARG A 81 -19.77 -0.24 6.98
CA ARG A 81 -20.59 -1.42 7.33
C ARG A 81 -22.01 -1.05 7.78
N GLY A 82 -22.31 0.24 7.91
CA GLY A 82 -23.62 0.79 8.29
C GLY A 82 -23.72 2.29 8.02
N GLY A 83 -24.94 2.84 8.09
CA GLY A 83 -25.28 4.19 7.60
C GLY A 83 -24.64 5.38 8.33
N SER A 84 -23.98 5.17 9.47
CA SER A 84 -23.32 6.24 10.24
C SER A 84 -21.87 5.93 10.62
N GLU A 85 -21.29 4.84 10.10
CA GLU A 85 -19.90 4.46 10.39
C GLU A 85 -18.94 5.08 9.38
N LEU A 86 -17.75 5.49 9.85
CA LEU A 86 -16.67 5.87 8.95
C LEU A 86 -16.13 4.62 8.23
N PRO A 87 -15.65 4.76 6.98
CA PRO A 87 -14.97 3.68 6.27
C PRO A 87 -13.81 3.14 7.10
N ARG A 88 -13.76 1.81 7.28
CA ARG A 88 -12.66 1.11 7.96
C ARG A 88 -12.05 0.12 7.01
N GLY A 89 -10.79 0.34 6.68
CA GLY A 89 -10.07 -0.46 5.74
C GLY A 89 -9.71 0.33 4.50
N GLY A 90 -8.46 0.21 4.08
CA GLY A 90 -8.04 0.62 2.75
C GLY A 90 -6.90 -0.26 2.27
N GLU A 91 -6.75 -0.33 0.96
CA GLU A 91 -5.60 -0.93 0.33
C GLU A 91 -5.12 -0.15 -0.87
N VAL A 92 -3.81 -0.21 -1.08
CA VAL A 92 -3.16 0.26 -2.29
C VAL A 92 -2.42 -0.90 -2.94
N MET A 93 -2.48 -0.96 -4.26
CA MET A 93 -1.89 -1.98 -5.11
C MET A 93 -1.10 -1.31 -6.22
N PHE A 94 0.13 -1.75 -6.47
CA PHE A 94 0.95 -1.26 -7.57
C PHE A 94 2.05 -2.27 -7.94
N PRO A 95 2.55 -2.24 -9.18
CA PRO A 95 3.73 -3.00 -9.56
C PRO A 95 4.99 -2.30 -9.02
N ILE A 96 5.99 -3.09 -8.61
CA ILE A 96 7.33 -2.61 -8.24
C ILE A 96 8.29 -2.98 -9.35
N ARG A 97 8.91 -1.98 -9.98
CA ARG A 97 9.82 -2.14 -11.13
C ARG A 97 11.08 -1.32 -10.92
N ARG A 98 12.18 -1.75 -11.54
CA ARG A 98 13.44 -0.99 -11.50
C ARG A 98 13.23 0.41 -12.07
N GLY A 99 13.76 1.42 -11.38
CA GLY A 99 13.60 2.84 -11.71
C GLY A 99 12.29 3.47 -11.22
N ASP A 100 11.35 2.68 -10.67
CA ASP A 100 10.12 3.24 -10.11
C ASP A 100 10.40 3.96 -8.78
N ARG A 101 9.64 5.04 -8.58
CA ARG A 101 9.65 5.88 -7.38
C ARG A 101 8.24 6.40 -7.16
N ARG A 102 7.60 6.04 -6.06
CA ARG A 102 6.22 6.46 -5.74
C ARG A 102 6.12 6.94 -4.31
N VAL A 103 5.28 7.95 -4.11
CA VAL A 103 4.85 8.43 -2.80
C VAL A 103 3.33 8.44 -2.77
N ILE A 104 2.75 7.62 -1.92
CA ILE A 104 1.30 7.47 -1.77
C ILE A 104 0.92 7.88 -0.35
N GLN A 105 -0.07 8.76 -0.24
CA GLN A 105 -0.65 9.19 1.03
C GLN A 105 -1.97 8.49 1.26
N ILE A 106 -2.10 7.82 2.40
CA ILE A 106 -3.37 7.38 2.98
C ILE A 106 -3.79 8.45 3.98
N LEU A 107 -5.02 8.94 3.85
CA LEU A 107 -5.62 9.97 4.70
C LEU A 107 -6.67 9.33 5.62
N THR A 108 -6.85 9.92 6.80
CA THR A 108 -7.93 9.62 7.76
C THR A 108 -8.77 10.87 8.00
N PHE A 109 -9.83 10.71 8.79
CA PHE A 109 -10.56 11.82 9.39
C PHE A 109 -10.02 12.11 10.80
N GLY A 110 -10.03 13.39 11.19
CA GLY A 110 -9.82 13.81 12.56
C GLY A 110 -10.15 15.28 12.79
N PRO A 111 -10.01 15.77 14.02
CA PRO A 111 -10.26 17.16 14.35
C PRO A 111 -9.21 18.07 13.69
N GLY A 112 -9.68 19.16 13.07
CA GLY A 112 -8.84 20.19 12.46
C GLY A 112 -9.58 21.50 12.26
N TYR A 113 -8.99 22.40 11.48
CA TYR A 113 -9.54 23.73 11.21
C TYR A 113 -10.94 23.67 10.59
N ASP A 114 -11.17 22.70 9.70
CA ASP A 114 -12.46 22.50 9.00
C ASP A 114 -13.48 21.70 9.82
N GLY A 115 -13.21 21.48 11.12
CA GLY A 115 -14.08 20.75 12.04
C GLY A 115 -13.65 19.29 12.27
N PRO A 116 -14.55 18.45 12.80
CA PRO A 116 -14.21 17.11 13.31
C PRO A 116 -13.88 16.07 12.22
N PHE A 117 -14.12 16.40 10.94
CA PHE A 117 -13.86 15.53 9.79
C PHE A 117 -12.81 16.13 8.84
N THR A 118 -11.82 16.82 9.38
CA THR A 118 -10.67 17.30 8.60
C THR A 118 -9.88 16.11 8.07
N LEU A 119 -9.42 16.18 6.82
CA LEU A 119 -8.53 15.16 6.24
C LEU A 119 -7.14 15.30 6.84
N LEU A 120 -6.66 14.26 7.49
CA LEU A 120 -5.34 14.23 8.13
C LEU A 120 -4.48 13.11 7.52
N PRO A 121 -3.16 13.33 7.35
CA PRO A 121 -2.23 12.27 6.99
C PRO A 121 -2.31 11.10 7.99
N ALA A 122 -2.52 9.88 7.49
CA ALA A 122 -2.53 8.68 8.31
C ALA A 122 -1.25 7.85 8.11
N ILE A 123 -0.93 7.52 6.85
CA ILE A 123 0.24 6.74 6.47
C ILE A 123 0.77 7.28 5.15
N VAL A 124 2.08 7.46 5.04
CA VAL A 124 2.80 7.64 3.79
C VAL A 124 3.46 6.32 3.41
N VAL A 125 3.09 5.78 2.25
CA VAL A 125 3.80 4.67 1.60
C VAL A 125 4.78 5.24 0.60
N GLN A 126 6.04 4.87 0.70
CA GLN A 126 7.06 5.22 -0.28
C GLN A 126 7.63 3.96 -0.89
N GLU A 127 7.74 3.93 -2.20
CA GLU A 127 8.43 2.89 -2.95
C GLU A 127 9.53 3.54 -3.77
N GLN A 128 10.69 2.91 -3.79
CA GLN A 128 11.76 3.28 -4.71
C GLN A 128 12.59 2.05 -5.07
N TRP A 129 12.98 1.95 -6.34
CA TRP A 129 13.98 1.00 -6.79
C TRP A 129 15.03 1.71 -7.62
N LEU A 130 16.18 1.98 -6.99
CA LEU A 130 17.31 2.61 -7.68
C LEU A 130 17.99 1.61 -8.62
N ASP A 131 18.58 2.11 -9.70
CA ASP A 131 19.13 1.27 -10.77
C ASP A 131 20.31 0.42 -10.32
N ASP A 132 21.05 0.88 -9.30
CA ASP A 132 22.20 0.22 -8.68
C ASP A 132 21.84 -0.70 -7.51
N GLU A 133 20.57 -0.70 -7.08
CA GLU A 133 20.12 -1.51 -5.95
C GLU A 133 19.59 -2.89 -6.40
N PRO A 134 19.94 -3.98 -5.69
CA PRO A 134 19.50 -5.33 -6.06
C PRO A 134 18.00 -5.55 -5.80
N ALA A 135 17.41 -4.77 -4.88
CA ALA A 135 16.02 -4.90 -4.45
C ALA A 135 15.38 -3.52 -4.21
N PRO A 136 14.05 -3.40 -4.29
CA PRO A 136 13.36 -2.17 -3.98
C PRO A 136 13.34 -1.88 -2.48
N THR A 137 13.28 -0.60 -2.13
CA THR A 137 12.94 -0.15 -0.78
C THR A 137 11.48 0.26 -0.75
N VAL A 138 10.72 -0.32 0.18
CA VAL A 138 9.34 0.08 0.44
C VAL A 138 9.16 0.40 1.91
N THR A 139 8.65 1.60 2.20
CA THR A 139 8.37 2.07 3.55
C THR A 139 6.89 2.40 3.73
N ALA A 140 6.38 2.27 4.94
CA ALA A 140 5.07 2.76 5.34
C ALA A 140 5.14 3.36 6.74
N SER A 141 4.83 4.64 6.91
CA SER A 141 4.94 5.35 8.20
C SER A 141 3.96 6.48 8.36
#